data_AF-V4PIJ2-F1
#
_entry.id   AF-V4PIJ2-F1
#
_cell.length_a   1.000
_cell.length_b   1.000
_cell.length_c   1.000
_cell.angle_alpha   90.00
_cell.angle_beta   90.00
_cell.angle_gamma   90.00
#
_symmetry.space_group_name_H-M   'P 1'
#
loop_
_entity.id
_entity.type
_entity.pdbx_description
1 polymer ?
#
loop_
_entity_poly.entity_id
_entity_poly.type
_entity_poly.pdbx_seq_one_letter_code
_entity_poly.pdbx_strand_id
1 'polypeptide(L)'
;MTQPAIPRSRLSLGALLVVQPPCLVLYQYLAKSLGDQLTPPGTEIWAVLDQVITAPVFWGMVAVEIVNLILWLSILSRIDLGKAFPLTAISYCLIMAISVFVFHEAVNPFAIGGSVLILCGIALLATEKETA
;
A
#
# COMPACT_ATOMS: atom_id res chain seq x y z
N MET A 1 -15.75 -13.34 29.41
CA MET A 1 -14.55 -13.47 28.57
C MET A 1 -14.01 -12.08 28.33
N THR A 2 -12.98 -11.70 29.08
CA THR A 2 -12.32 -10.40 28.94
C THR A 2 -11.40 -10.44 27.73
N GLN A 3 -11.72 -9.65 26.71
CA GLN A 3 -10.88 -9.50 25.53
C GLN A 3 -9.48 -9.02 25.99
N PRO A 4 -8.37 -9.70 25.63
CA PRO A 4 -7.05 -9.25 26.04
C PRO A 4 -6.80 -7.86 25.45
N ALA A 5 -6.58 -6.88 26.32
CA ALA A 5 -6.30 -5.51 25.92
C ALA A 5 -4.94 -5.46 25.21
N ILE A 6 -4.95 -5.43 23.89
CA ILE A 6 -3.75 -5.17 23.08
C ILE A 6 -3.20 -3.80 23.54
N PRO A 7 -1.91 -3.70 23.92
CA PRO A 7 -1.34 -2.44 24.37
C PRO A 7 -1.53 -1.38 23.28
N ARG A 8 -2.38 -0.39 23.55
CA ARG A 8 -2.62 0.74 22.63
C ARG A 8 -1.30 1.47 22.45
N SER A 9 -0.64 1.26 21.31
CA SER A 9 0.61 1.90 20.97
C SER A 9 0.46 3.42 21.14
N ARG A 10 1.46 4.08 21.74
CA ARG A 10 1.44 5.54 22.00
C ARG A 10 1.39 6.40 20.72
N LEU A 11 1.52 5.80 19.54
CA LEU A 11 1.40 6.49 18.26
C LEU A 11 -0.03 7.01 18.07
N SER A 12 -0.16 8.29 17.69
CA SER A 12 -1.44 8.86 17.30
C SER A 12 -1.87 8.31 15.94
N LEU A 13 -3.19 8.28 15.67
CA LEU A 13 -3.70 7.85 14.35
C LEU A 13 -3.08 8.69 13.23
N GLY A 14 -2.95 10.01 13.43
CA GLY A 14 -2.28 10.91 12.47
C GLY A 14 -0.83 10.53 12.20
N ALA A 15 -0.06 10.12 13.22
CA ALA A 15 1.32 9.66 13.01
C ALA A 15 1.39 8.38 12.18
N LEU A 16 0.45 7.45 12.36
CA LEU A 16 0.36 6.22 11.55
C LEU A 16 0.07 6.54 10.08
N LEU A 17 -0.81 7.51 9.81
CA LEU A 17 -1.14 7.96 8.46
C LEU A 17 0.02 8.65 7.75
N VAL A 18 0.90 9.33 8.48
CA VAL A 18 2.08 10.01 7.90
C VAL A 18 3.20 9.03 7.55
N VAL A 19 3.34 7.93 8.30
CA VAL A 19 4.39 6.93 8.08
C VAL A 19 4.06 5.97 6.94
N GLN A 20 2.78 5.73 6.67
CA GLN A 20 2.35 4.77 5.65
C GLN A 20 2.78 5.16 4.21
N PRO A 21 2.67 6.42 3.73
CA PRO A 21 3.11 6.78 2.38
C PRO A 21 4.61 6.58 2.14
N PRO A 22 5.54 6.96 3.04
CA PRO A 22 6.96 6.60 2.91
C PRO A 22 7.20 5.09 2.79
N CYS A 23 6.54 4.27 3.61
CA CYS A 23 6.65 2.81 3.53
C CYS A 23 6.14 2.29 2.18
N LEU A 24 5.02 2.83 1.69
CA LEU A 24 4.46 2.52 0.38
C LEU A 24 5.43 2.86 -0.75
N VAL A 25 6.04 4.05 -0.74
CA VAL A 25 7.05 4.47 -1.73
C VAL A 25 8.23 3.51 -1.72
N LEU A 26 8.75 3.20 -0.55
CA LEU A 26 9.89 2.29 -0.40
C LEU A 26 9.54 0.88 -0.92
N TYR A 27 8.35 0.37 -0.60
CA TYR A 27 7.88 -0.91 -1.11
C TYR A 27 7.81 -0.92 -2.64
N GLN A 28 7.20 0.10 -3.26
CA GLN A 28 7.10 0.20 -4.73
C GLN A 28 8.45 0.35 -5.40
N TYR A 29 9.39 1.08 -4.79
CA TYR A 29 10.78 1.17 -5.25
C TYR A 29 11.47 -0.19 -5.30
N LEU A 30 11.39 -0.95 -4.20
CA LEU A 30 11.98 -2.28 -4.13
C LEU A 30 11.28 -3.27 -5.07
N ALA A 31 9.94 -3.19 -5.18
CA ALA A 31 9.15 -4.02 -6.07
C ALA A 31 9.52 -3.80 -7.54
N LYS A 32 9.68 -2.54 -7.95
CA LYS A 32 10.10 -2.19 -9.31
C LYS A 32 11.53 -2.65 -9.58
N SER A 33 12.44 -2.41 -8.64
CA SER A 33 13.82 -2.87 -8.71
C SER A 33 13.94 -4.40 -8.84
N LEU A 34 13.13 -5.16 -8.10
CA LEU A 34 13.08 -6.61 -8.23
C LEU A 34 12.49 -7.02 -9.57
N GLY A 35 11.37 -6.40 -9.98
CA GLY A 35 10.71 -6.69 -11.26
C GLY A 35 11.64 -6.51 -12.47
N ASP A 36 12.51 -5.50 -12.45
CA ASP A 36 13.49 -5.24 -13.52
C ASP A 36 14.63 -6.27 -13.55
N GLN A 37 14.83 -7.04 -12.47
CA GLN A 37 15.83 -8.12 -12.37
C GLN A 37 15.27 -9.50 -12.76
N LEU A 38 13.95 -9.67 -12.79
CA LEU A 38 13.32 -10.95 -13.08
C LEU A 38 13.38 -11.27 -14.58
N THR A 39 13.64 -12.54 -14.89
CA THR A 39 13.54 -13.02 -16.27
C THR A 39 12.12 -12.84 -16.85
N PRO A 40 11.97 -12.56 -18.17
CA PRO A 40 10.69 -12.23 -18.76
C PRO A 40 9.62 -13.31 -18.59
N PRO A 41 8.32 -12.92 -18.61
CA PRO A 41 7.21 -13.87 -18.54
C PRO A 41 7.27 -14.88 -19.69
N GLY A 42 7.42 -16.16 -19.36
CA GLY A 42 7.62 -17.27 -20.31
C GLY A 42 8.56 -18.37 -19.83
N THR A 43 9.27 -18.12 -18.73
CA THR A 43 10.11 -19.10 -18.01
C THR A 43 9.29 -19.97 -17.04
N GLU A 44 9.83 -21.15 -16.72
CA GLU A 44 9.28 -22.06 -15.69
C GLU A 44 9.07 -21.32 -14.36
N ILE A 45 7.90 -21.46 -13.75
CA ILE A 45 7.51 -20.77 -12.50
C ILE A 45 8.55 -20.99 -11.39
N TRP A 46 9.16 -22.18 -11.34
CA TRP A 46 10.17 -22.56 -10.36
C TRP A 46 11.45 -21.75 -10.48
N ALA A 47 11.85 -21.40 -11.71
CA ALA A 47 13.04 -20.57 -11.94
C ALA A 47 12.80 -19.11 -11.50
N VAL A 48 11.58 -18.60 -11.70
CA VAL A 48 11.19 -17.27 -11.21
C VAL A 48 11.14 -17.26 -9.68
N LEU A 49 10.57 -18.30 -9.06
CA LEU A 49 10.53 -18.42 -7.60
C LEU A 49 11.93 -18.44 -6.98
N ASP A 50 12.86 -19.20 -7.57
CA ASP A 50 14.25 -19.24 -7.10
C ASP A 50 14.94 -17.87 -7.19
N GLN A 51 14.75 -17.15 -8.30
CA GLN A 51 15.25 -15.77 -8.45
C GLN A 51 14.67 -14.82 -7.40
N VAL A 52 13.37 -14.93 -7.11
CA VAL A 52 12.70 -14.07 -6.13
C VAL A 52 13.21 -14.32 -4.72
N ILE A 53 13.25 -15.59 -4.26
CA ILE A 53 13.62 -15.90 -2.86
C ILE A 53 15.11 -15.70 -2.57
N THR A 54 15.97 -15.79 -3.59
CA THR A 54 17.41 -15.54 -3.46
C THR A 54 17.77 -14.06 -3.56
N ALA A 55 16.89 -13.22 -4.12
CA ALA A 55 17.12 -11.79 -4.23
C ALA A 55 17.09 -11.09 -2.86
N PRO A 56 18.15 -10.37 -2.45
CA PRO A 56 18.14 -9.61 -1.19
C PRO A 56 17.05 -8.53 -1.15
N VAL A 57 16.72 -7.95 -2.31
CA VAL A 57 15.67 -6.93 -2.46
C VAL A 57 14.30 -7.47 -2.06
N PHE A 58 14.01 -8.73 -2.36
CA PHE A 58 12.75 -9.38 -1.96
C PHE A 58 12.59 -9.41 -0.45
N TRP A 59 13.64 -9.75 0.30
CA TRP A 59 13.59 -9.74 1.76
C TRP A 59 13.44 -8.33 2.33
N GLY A 60 14.01 -7.32 1.66
CA GLY A 60 13.72 -5.92 1.95
C GLY A 60 12.23 -5.58 1.77
N MET A 61 11.62 -6.02 0.67
CA MET A 61 10.17 -5.85 0.43
C MET A 61 9.34 -6.52 1.52
N VAL A 62 9.67 -7.76 1.89
CA VAL A 62 8.99 -8.50 2.96
C VAL A 62 9.08 -7.74 4.29
N ALA A 63 10.25 -7.22 4.64
CA ALA A 63 10.42 -6.44 5.87
C ALA A 63 9.56 -5.16 5.87
N VAL A 64 9.54 -4.44 4.76
CA VAL A 64 8.70 -3.23 4.61
C VAL A 64 7.22 -3.58 4.68
N GLU A 65 6.80 -4.68 4.06
CA GLU A 65 5.41 -5.13 4.07
C GLU A 65 4.96 -5.59 5.45
N ILE A 66 5.83 -6.24 6.23
CA ILE A 66 5.54 -6.56 7.64
C ILE A 66 5.28 -5.27 8.44
N VAL A 67 6.09 -4.23 8.23
CA VAL A 67 5.87 -2.92 8.87
C VAL A 67 4.53 -2.32 8.43
N ASN A 68 4.25 -2.32 7.12
CA ASN A 68 3.00 -1.82 6.57
C ASN A 68 1.77 -2.57 7.13
N LEU A 69 1.87 -3.89 7.26
CA LEU A 69 0.85 -4.74 7.86
C LEU A 69 0.61 -4.36 9.33
N ILE A 70 1.67 -4.16 10.12
CA ILE A 70 1.54 -3.73 11.52
C ILE A 70 0.89 -2.35 11.62
N LEU A 71 1.26 -1.40 10.74
CA LEU A 71 0.64 -0.08 10.68
C LEU A 71 -0.85 -0.18 10.32
N TRP A 72 -1.19 -1.00 9.33
CA TRP A 72 -2.56 -1.21 8.90
C TRP A 72 -3.42 -1.83 10.01
N LEU A 73 -2.94 -2.89 10.67
CA LEU A 73 -3.62 -3.49 11.82
C LEU A 73 -3.76 -2.48 12.97
N SER A 74 -2.77 -1.60 13.18
CA SER A 74 -2.86 -0.54 14.18
C SER A 74 -3.94 0.50 13.85
N ILE A 75 -4.15 0.82 12.57
CA ILE A 75 -5.23 1.70 12.11
C ILE A 75 -6.59 1.03 12.34
N LEU A 76 -6.75 -0.23 11.90
CA LEU A 76 -7.99 -1.00 12.07
C LEU A 76 -8.34 -1.28 13.54
N SER A 77 -7.36 -1.23 14.44
CA SER A 77 -7.64 -1.30 15.89
C SER A 77 -8.32 -0.04 16.46
N ARG A 78 -8.37 1.05 15.68
CA ARG A 78 -8.83 2.39 16.13
C ARG A 78 -10.04 2.91 15.37
N ILE A 79 -10.19 2.51 14.10
CA ILE A 79 -11.29 2.92 13.24
C ILE A 79 -11.86 1.70 12.52
N ASP A 80 -13.16 1.75 12.22
CA ASP A 80 -13.83 0.68 11.47
C ASP A 80 -13.27 0.57 10.05
N LEU A 81 -13.30 -0.65 9.50
CA LEU A 81 -12.77 -0.94 8.16
C LEU A 81 -13.39 -0.03 7.08
N GLY A 82 -14.67 0.30 7.18
CA GLY A 82 -15.35 1.22 6.25
C GLY A 82 -14.76 2.64 6.28
N LYS A 83 -14.41 3.15 7.47
CA LYS A 83 -13.77 4.48 7.64
C LYS A 83 -12.31 4.47 7.19
N ALA A 84 -11.64 3.32 7.23
CA ALA A 84 -10.28 3.15 6.75
C ALA A 84 -10.21 3.05 5.21
N PHE A 85 -11.31 2.71 4.54
CA PHE A 85 -11.34 2.45 3.09
C PHE A 85 -10.86 3.63 2.22
N PRO A 86 -11.21 4.91 2.53
CA PRO A 86 -10.63 6.07 1.85
C PRO A 86 -9.10 6.09 1.83
N LEU A 87 -8.45 5.61 2.89
CA LEU A 87 -6.99 5.59 2.98
C LEU A 87 -6.38 4.63 1.94
N THR A 88 -6.97 3.44 1.78
CA THR A 88 -6.53 2.46 0.77
C THR A 88 -6.63 3.05 -0.64
N ALA A 89 -7.68 3.81 -0.91
CA ALA A 89 -7.90 4.35 -2.23
C ALA A 89 -7.01 5.59 -2.54
N ILE A 90 -6.62 6.35 -1.51
CA ILE A 90 -5.53 7.33 -1.61
C ILE A 90 -4.19 6.64 -1.96
N SER A 91 -3.91 5.45 -1.39
CA SER A 91 -2.70 4.69 -1.73
C SER A 91 -2.61 4.35 -3.22
N TYR A 92 -3.72 4.03 -3.90
CA TYR A 92 -3.69 3.81 -5.36
C TYR A 92 -3.27 5.07 -6.13
N CYS A 93 -3.76 6.24 -5.72
CA CYS A 93 -3.37 7.51 -6.33
C CYS A 93 -1.92 7.86 -6.04
N LEU A 94 -1.43 7.56 -4.82
CA LEU A 94 -0.02 7.68 -4.47
C LEU A 94 0.86 6.77 -5.32
N ILE A 95 0.48 5.51 -5.52
CA ILE A 95 1.22 4.58 -6.41
C ILE A 95 1.33 5.14 -7.83
N MET A 96 0.23 5.69 -8.37
CA MET A 96 0.26 6.32 -9.69
C MET A 96 1.16 7.56 -9.71
N ALA A 97 1.08 8.41 -8.69
CA ALA A 97 1.97 9.56 -8.56
C ALA A 97 3.44 9.12 -8.50
N ILE A 98 3.76 8.05 -7.77
CA ILE A 98 5.11 7.48 -7.70
C ILE A 98 5.56 6.98 -9.08
N SER A 99 4.69 6.29 -9.84
CA SER A 99 4.98 5.86 -11.22
C SER A 99 5.38 7.04 -12.13
N VAL A 100 4.66 8.17 -12.05
CA VAL A 100 4.97 9.37 -12.84
C VAL A 100 6.21 10.11 -12.32
N PHE A 101 6.29 10.40 -11.02
CA PHE A 101 7.29 11.33 -10.48
C PHE A 101 8.61 10.67 -10.08
N VAL A 102 8.57 9.41 -9.62
CA VAL A 102 9.78 8.69 -9.18
C VAL A 102 10.34 7.88 -10.35
N PHE A 103 9.49 7.10 -11.02
CA PHE A 103 9.91 6.20 -12.09
C PHE A 103 9.86 6.82 -13.50
N HIS A 104 9.26 8.00 -13.65
CA HIS A 104 9.14 8.70 -14.93
C HIS A 104 8.48 7.85 -16.02
N GLU A 105 7.55 6.97 -15.62
CA GLU A 105 6.83 6.09 -16.53
C GLU A 105 5.64 6.83 -17.17
N ALA A 106 5.40 6.53 -18.46
CA ALA A 106 4.26 7.08 -19.17
C ALA A 106 2.96 6.45 -18.64
N VAL A 107 2.14 7.24 -17.96
CA VAL A 107 0.83 6.80 -17.49
C VAL A 107 -0.22 7.07 -18.55
N ASN A 108 -1.01 6.05 -18.86
CA ASN A 108 -2.13 6.15 -19.79
C ASN A 108 -3.14 7.22 -19.28
N PRO A 109 -3.58 8.18 -20.12
CA PRO A 109 -4.61 9.16 -19.75
C PRO A 109 -5.90 8.53 -19.22
N PHE A 110 -6.28 7.33 -19.68
CA PHE A 110 -7.42 6.58 -19.13
C PHE A 110 -7.18 6.12 -17.69
N ALA A 111 -5.95 5.79 -17.32
CA ALA A 111 -5.61 5.45 -15.94
C ALA A 111 -5.76 6.66 -15.02
N ILE A 112 -5.35 7.86 -15.48
CA ILE A 112 -5.57 9.11 -14.75
C ILE A 112 -7.07 9.37 -14.56
N GLY A 113 -7.87 9.23 -15.63
CA GLY A 113 -9.33 9.34 -15.54
C GLY A 113 -9.95 8.34 -14.55
N GLY A 114 -9.47 7.10 -14.55
CA GLY A 114 -9.86 6.08 -13.58
C GLY A 114 -9.51 6.45 -12.14
N SER A 115 -8.31 6.99 -11.89
CA SER A 115 -7.90 7.46 -10.56
C SER A 115 -8.76 8.63 -10.07
N VAL A 116 -9.10 9.58 -10.94
CA VAL A 116 -10.05 10.65 -10.61
C VAL A 116 -11.41 10.06 -10.22
N LEU A 117 -11.90 9.07 -10.97
CA LEU A 117 -13.16 8.40 -10.66
C LEU A 117 -13.13 7.66 -9.31
N ILE A 118 -12.00 7.01 -8.98
CA ILE A 118 -11.78 6.39 -7.65
C ILE A 118 -11.85 7.47 -6.55
N LEU A 119 -11.15 8.59 -6.73
CA LEU A 119 -11.17 9.70 -5.76
C LEU A 119 -12.59 10.29 -5.59
N CYS A 120 -13.35 10.43 -6.68
CA CYS A 120 -14.75 10.82 -6.62
C CYS A 120 -15.60 9.81 -5.83
N GLY A 121 -15.38 8.52 -6.04
CA GLY A 121 -16.04 7.45 -5.28
C GLY A 121 -15.74 7.54 -3.78
N ILE A 122 -14.48 7.81 -3.41
CA ILE A 122 -14.09 8.06 -2.01
C ILE A 122 -14.78 9.29 -1.46
N ALA A 123 -14.82 10.39 -2.22
CA ALA A 123 -15.46 11.62 -1.77
C ALA A 123 -16.94 11.38 -1.45
N LEU A 124 -17.63 10.54 -2.23
CA LEU A 124 -19.00 10.11 -1.94
C LEU A 124 -19.07 9.25 -0.67
N LEU A 125 -18.18 8.26 -0.50
CA LEU A 125 -18.14 7.45 0.73
C LEU A 125 -17.86 8.28 1.98
N ALA A 126 -17.01 9.31 1.88
CA ALA A 126 -16.72 10.24 2.96
C ALA A 126 -17.93 11.14 3.33
N THR A 127 -18.92 11.26 2.45
CA THR A 127 -20.19 11.96 2.76
C THR A 127 -21.20 11.10 3.50
N GLU A 128 -20.96 9.78 3.62
CA GLU A 128 -21.78 8.91 4.46
C GLU A 128 -21.53 9.28 5.92
N LYS A 129 -22.37 10.18 6.45
CA LYS A 129 -22.39 10.51 7.88
C LYS A 129 -22.76 9.25 8.62
N GLU A 130 -21.88 8.88 9.54
CA GLU A 130 -22.14 7.93 10.61
C GLU A 130 -23.50 8.25 11.26
N THR A 131 -24.50 7.46 10.89
CA THR A 131 -25.78 7.44 11.58
C THR A 131 -25.63 6.36 12.65
N ALA A 132 -24.95 6.69 13.74
CA ALA A 132 -24.87 5.89 14.96
C ALA A 132 -24.82 6.82 16.18
#